data_AF-A0A6P0XPQ6-F1
#
_entry.id   AF-A0A6P0XPQ6-F1
#
_cell.length_a   1.000
_cell.length_b   1.000
_cell.length_c   1.000
_cell.angle_alpha   90.00
_cell.angle_beta   90.00
_cell.angle_gamma   90.00
#
_symmetry.space_group_name_H-M   'P 1'
#
loop_
_entity.id
_entity.type
_entity.pdbx_description
1 polymer ?
#
loop_
_entity_poly.entity_id
_entity_poly.type
_entity_poly.pdbx_seq_one_letter_code
_entity_poly.pdbx_strand_id
1 'polypeptide(L)' 'METHHIVPVKDGGSDDTENLIHLHKACHKQVHSKSKLKV' A
#
# COMPACT_ATOMS: atom_id res chain seq x y z
N MET A 1 13.10 -0.95 4.25
CA MET A 1 11.74 -0.38 4.32
C MET A 1 11.28 -0.08 2.91
N GLU A 2 9.98 -0.01 2.68
CA GLU A 2 9.36 0.37 1.40
C GLU A 2 8.23 1.35 1.69
N THR A 3 8.03 2.31 0.78
CA THR A 3 6.93 3.26 0.85
C THR A 3 5.68 2.64 0.23
N HIS A 4 4.56 2.74 0.94
CA HIS A 4 3.27 2.20 0.57
C HIS A 4 2.23 3.31 0.51
N HIS A 5 1.41 3.32 -0.54
CA HIS A 5 0.27 4.21 -0.66
C HIS A 5 -0.92 3.66 0.13
N ILE A 6 -1.45 4.45 1.07
CA ILE A 6 -2.61 4.09 1.92
C ILE A 6 -3.85 3.93 1.02
N VAL A 7 -4.11 4.92 0.17
CA VAL A 7 -5.04 4.84 -0.95
C VAL A 7 -4.25 4.38 -2.17
N PRO A 8 -4.61 3.24 -2.81
CA PRO A 8 -3.90 2.77 -3.98
C PRO A 8 -3.96 3.78 -5.14
N VAL A 9 -2.87 3.88 -5.92
CA VAL A 9 -2.80 4.76 -7.09
C VAL A 9 -3.92 4.48 -8.10
N LYS A 10 -4.27 3.21 -8.31
CA LYS A 10 -5.38 2.80 -9.21
C LYS A 10 -6.76 3.32 -8.77
N ASP A 11 -6.90 3.65 -7.49
CA ASP A 11 -8.13 4.14 -6.87
C ASP A 11 -8.05 5.67 -6.63
N GLY A 12 -7.04 6.34 -7.18
CA GLY A 12 -6.87 7.80 -7.11
C GLY A 12 -5.96 8.30 -5.97
N GLY A 13 -5.18 7.43 -5.33
CA GLY A 13 -4.21 7.84 -4.32
C GLY A 13 -3.08 8.68 -4.89
N SER A 14 -2.68 9.73 -4.15
CA SER A 14 -1.61 10.67 -4.53
C SER A 14 -0.25 10.30 -3.92
N ASP A 15 0.82 10.95 -4.38
CA ASP A 15 2.18 10.81 -3.83
C ASP A 15 2.45 11.79 -2.67
N ASP A 16 1.42 12.43 -2.12
CA ASP A 16 1.53 13.30 -0.96
C ASP A 16 1.92 12.50 0.29
N THR A 17 2.73 13.09 1.17
CA THR A 17 3.25 12.41 2.36
C THR A 17 2.16 11.88 3.29
N GLU A 18 0.97 12.48 3.25
CA GLU A 18 -0.21 12.04 4.00
C GLU A 18 -0.80 10.72 3.50
N ASN A 19 -0.59 10.38 2.22
CA ASN A 19 -1.01 9.13 1.62
C ASN A 19 0.11 8.06 1.63
N LEU A 20 1.29 8.37 2.17
CA LEU A 20 2.45 7.48 2.15
C LEU A 20 2.80 6.98 3.56
N ILE A 21 3.06 5.68 3.67
CA ILE A 21 3.55 5.06 4.91
C ILE A 21 4.74 4.14 4.63
N HIS A 22 5.73 4.14 5.53
CA HIS A 22 6.86 3.22 5.44
C HIS A 22 6.53 1.88 6.10
N LEU A 23 6.67 0.80 5.35
CA LEU A 23 6.47 -0.56 5.81
C LEU A 23 7.75 -1.38 5.67
N HIS A 24 7.86 -2.45 6.45
CA HIS A 24 8.84 -3.51 6.16
C HIS A 24 8.48 -4.18 4.83
N LYS A 25 9.49 -4.66 4.09
CA LYS A 25 9.29 -5.38 2.82
C LYS A 25 8.30 -6.55 2.95
N ALA A 26 8.42 -7.33 4.02
CA ALA A 26 7.52 -8.45 4.29
C ALA A 26 6.07 -8.00 4.56
N CYS A 27 5.90 -6.94 5.36
CA CYS A 27 4.58 -6.37 5.66
C CYS A 27 3.93 -5.78 4.41
N HIS A 28 4.69 -5.03 3.61
CA HIS A 28 4.24 -4.44 2.34
C HIS A 28 3.76 -5.52 1.37
N LYS A 29 4.54 -6.61 1.20
CA LYS A 29 4.13 -7.78 0.41
C LYS A 29 2.85 -8.42 0.92
N GLN A 30 2.70 -8.55 2.24
CA GLN A 30 1.52 -9.17 2.84
C GLN A 30 0.25 -8.36 2.55
N VAL A 31 0.30 -7.03 2.69
CA VAL A 31 -0.85 -6.14 2.44
C VAL A 31 -1.30 -6.26 0.97
N HIS A 32 -0.38 -6.16 0.02
CA HIS A 32 -0.70 -6.31 -1.41
C HIS A 32 -1.12 -7.74 -1.82
N SER A 33 -0.74 -8.76 -1.05
CA SER A 33 -1.15 -10.15 -1.30
C SER A 33 -2.57 -10.43 -0.81
N LYS A 34 -3.01 -9.78 0.29
CA LYS A 34 -4.36 -9.96 0.86
C LYS A 34 -5.46 -9.36 -0.01
N SER A 35 -5.17 -8.31 -0.78
CA SER A 35 -6.14 -7.64 -1.67
C SER A 35 -6.63 -8.51 -2.85
N LYS A 36 -6.10 -9.73 -3.03
CA LYS A 36 -6.55 -10.69 -4.05
C LYS A 36 -7.66 -11.63 -3.59
N LEU A 37 -8.02 -11.62 -2.30
CA LEU A 37 -9.16 -12.37 -1.78
C LEU A 37 -10.34 -11.39 -1.63
N LYS A 38 -11.06 -11.15 -2.72
CA LYS A 38 -12.47 -10.74 -2.61
C LYS A 38 -13.26 -12.03 -2.35
N VAL A 39 -13.75 -12.21 -1.13
CA VAL A 39 -14.83 -13.16 -0.83
C VAL A 39 -16.15 -12.55 -1.26
#